data_AF-A0A5E4VG91-F1
#
_entry.id   AF-A0A5E4VG91-F1
#
_cell.length_a   1.000
_cell.length_b   1.000
_cell.length_c   1.000
_cell.angle_alpha   90.00
_cell.angle_beta   90.00
_cell.angle_gamma   90.00
#
_symmetry.space_group_name_H-M   'P 1'
#
loop_
_entity.id
_entity.type
_entity.pdbx_description
1 polymer ?
#
loop_
_entity_poly.entity_id
_entity_poly.type
_entity_poly.pdbx_seq_one_letter_code
_entity_poly.pdbx_strand_id
1 'polypeptide(L)' 'MTCNPPAVFPIRSSVDKLSTLAERILVLTTCTTTDAGKEMPHRFLLAIFEELGEMTVELVCECHKLKADFLDV' A
#
# COMPACT_ATOMS: atom_id res chain seq x y z
N MET A 1 -8.88 -18.00 27.86
CA MET A 1 -8.23 -18.40 26.61
C MET A 1 -8.21 -17.19 25.70
N THR A 2 -7.03 -16.71 25.33
CA THR A 2 -6.82 -15.53 24.50
C THR A 2 -7.04 -15.91 23.03
N CYS A 3 -8.16 -15.49 22.45
CA CYS A 3 -8.40 -15.57 21.01
C CYS A 3 -7.61 -14.46 20.32
N ASN A 4 -6.38 -14.75 19.88
CA ASN A 4 -5.71 -13.88 18.92
C ASN A 4 -6.20 -14.23 17.51
N PRO A 5 -6.71 -13.28 16.71
CA PRO A 5 -7.18 -13.58 15.38
C PRO A 5 -5.97 -13.72 14.43
N PRO A 6 -5.89 -14.80 13.63
CA PRO A 6 -4.82 -14.98 12.65
C PRO A 6 -4.86 -13.95 11.49
N ALA A 7 -5.97 -13.21 11.35
CA ALA A 7 -6.15 -12.18 10.32
C ALA A 7 -5.47 -10.84 10.62
N VAL A 8 -5.04 -10.55 11.85
CA VAL A 8 -4.50 -9.22 12.23
C VAL A 8 -3.10 -8.97 11.65
N PHE A 9 -2.32 -10.02 11.42
CA PHE A 9 -0.94 -9.92 10.92
C PHE A 9 -0.81 -9.50 9.43
N PRO A 10 -1.53 -10.11 8.46
CA PRO A 10 -1.42 -9.73 7.05
C PRO A 10 -1.99 -8.32 6.74
N ILE A 11 -3.06 -7.92 7.44
CA ILE A 11 -3.66 -6.59 7.29
C ILE A 11 -2.67 -5.51 7.75
N ARG A 12 -2.01 -5.72 8.89
CA ARG A 12 -1.04 -4.76 9.42
C ARG A 12 0.13 -4.55 8.45
N SER A 13 0.66 -5.63 7.85
CA SER A 13 1.72 -5.53 6.85
C SER A 13 1.28 -4.77 5.59
N SER A 14 0.06 -4.99 5.11
CA SER A 14 -0.47 -4.29 3.91
C SER A 14 -0.69 -2.80 4.18
N VAL A 15 -1.19 -2.45 5.37
CA VAL A 15 -1.37 -1.06 5.81
C VAL A 15 -0.03 -0.36 5.98
N ASP A 16 0.97 -1.02 6.57
CA ASP A 16 2.31 -0.45 6.74
C ASP A 16 2.96 -0.14 5.39
N LYS A 17 2.89 -1.07 4.43
CA LYS A 17 3.35 -0.82 3.05
C LYS A 17 2.63 0.39 2.45
N LEU A 18 1.31 0.49 2.62
CA LEU A 18 0.51 1.57 2.01
C LEU A 18 0.92 2.94 2.60
N SER A 19 1.19 2.98 3.90
CA SER A 19 1.71 4.16 4.57
C SER A 19 3.06 4.59 3.98
N THR A 20 3.99 3.65 3.79
CA THR A 20 5.29 3.95 3.17
C THR A 20 5.15 4.45 1.73
N LEU A 21 4.25 3.87 0.95
CA LEU A 21 4.00 4.33 -0.42
C LEU A 21 3.38 5.74 -0.44
N ALA A 22 2.45 6.03 0.46
CA ALA A 22 1.83 7.35 0.60
C ALA A 22 2.87 8.43 0.96
N GLU A 23 3.80 8.12 1.88
CA GLU A 23 4.93 9.01 2.20
C GLU A 23 5.80 9.29 0.98
N ARG A 24 6.13 8.26 0.18
CA ARG A 24 6.91 8.43 -1.06
C ARG A 24 6.18 9.30 -2.09
N ILE A 25 4.86 9.12 -2.25
CA ILE A 25 4.04 9.96 -3.13
C ILE A 25 4.05 11.41 -2.63
N LEU A 26 3.87 11.62 -1.33
CA LEU A 26 3.89 12.96 -0.73
C LEU A 26 5.23 13.66 -1.02
N VAL A 27 6.34 12.97 -0.80
CA VAL A 27 7.68 13.49 -1.12
C VAL A 27 7.79 13.86 -2.61
N LEU A 28 7.24 13.06 -3.51
CA LEU A 28 7.25 13.37 -4.94
C LEU A 28 6.40 14.59 -5.33
N THR A 29 5.30 14.83 -4.63
CA THR A 29 4.51 16.06 -4.85
C THR A 29 5.27 17.32 -4.43
N THR A 30 6.20 17.19 -3.48
CA THR A 30 7.03 18.31 -3.01
C THR A 30 8.37 18.41 -3.73
N CYS A 31 8.90 17.30 -4.24
CA CYS A 31 10.21 17.19 -4.89
C CYS A 31 10.04 16.75 -6.35
N THR A 32 9.85 17.72 -7.25
CA THR A 32 9.74 17.49 -8.70
C THR A 32 11.10 17.38 -9.40
N THR A 33 12.19 17.53 -8.65
CA THR A 33 13.57 17.46 -9.16
C THR A 33 14.39 16.45 -8.37
N THR A 34 15.33 15.83 -9.06
CA THR A 34 16.34 14.91 -8.51
C THR A 34 17.45 15.71 -7.80
N ASP A 35 18.30 15.04 -7.01
CA ASP A 35 19.45 15.67 -6.34
C ASP A 35 20.42 16.37 -7.32
N ALA A 36 20.41 15.96 -8.59
CA ALA A 36 21.17 16.60 -9.66
C ALA A 36 20.46 17.85 -10.26
N GLY A 37 19.34 18.29 -9.67
CA GLY A 37 18.51 19.40 -10.15
C GLY A 37 17.73 19.10 -11.43
N LYS A 38 17.72 17.85 -11.90
CA LYS A 38 16.98 17.45 -13.11
C LYS A 38 15.55 17.09 -12.77
N GLU A 39 14.62 17.40 -13.66
CA GLU A 39 13.22 16.95 -13.53
C GLU A 39 13.13 15.45 -13.26
N MET A 40 12.22 15.08 -12.36
CA MET A 40 11.95 13.69 -12.01
C MET A 40 11.51 12.92 -13.27
N PRO A 41 12.21 11.86 -13.67
CA PRO A 41 11.81 11.09 -14.84
C PRO A 41 10.43 10.46 -14.65
N HIS A 42 9.54 10.64 -15.64
CA HIS A 42 8.16 10.14 -15.62
C HIS A 42 8.05 8.64 -15.27
N ARG A 43 9.06 7.83 -15.62
CA ARG A 43 9.14 6.40 -15.27
C ARG A 43 9.06 6.12 -13.76
N PHE A 44 9.55 7.03 -12.92
CA PHE A 44 9.46 6.88 -11.46
C PHE A 44 8.03 7.10 -10.97
N LEU A 45 7.31 8.04 -11.56
CA LEU A 45 5.90 8.27 -11.27
C LEU A 45 5.07 7.04 -11.70
N LEU A 46 5.32 6.51 -12.89
CA LEU A 46 4.64 5.31 -13.39
C LEU A 46 4.84 4.11 -12.47
N ALA A 47 6.08 3.84 -12.03
CA ALA A 47 6.38 2.73 -11.13
C ALA A 47 5.63 2.84 -9.79
N ILE A 48 5.43 4.06 -9.29
CA ILE A 48 4.70 4.29 -8.02
C ILE A 48 3.20 4.12 -8.19
N PHE A 49 2.63 4.54 -9.32
CA PHE A 49 1.22 4.26 -9.62
C PHE A 49 0.96 2.77 -9.85
N GLU A 50 1.91 2.05 -10.45
CA GLU A 50 1.86 0.60 -10.60
C GLU A 50 1.88 -0.10 -9.23
N GLU A 51 2.83 0.25 -8.36
CA GLU A 51 2.91 -0.24 -6.98
C GLU A 51 1.61 0.05 -6.19
N LEU A 52 1.02 1.25 -6.35
CA LEU A 52 -0.26 1.60 -5.72
C LEU A 52 -1.42 0.73 -6.22
N GLY A 53 -1.45 0.44 -7.52
CA GLY A 53 -2.46 -0.43 -8.12
C GLY A 53 -2.40 -1.85 -7.56
N GLU A 54 -1.22 -2.44 -7.51
CA GLU A 54 -1.00 -3.79 -6.96
C GLU A 54 -1.43 -3.88 -5.49
N MET A 55 -1.07 -2.90 -4.68
CA MET A 55 -1.42 -2.87 -3.26
C MET A 55 -2.90 -2.66 -3.01
N THR A 56 -3.58 -1.90 -3.87
CA THR A 56 -5.04 -1.74 -3.81
C THR A 56 -5.75 -3.08 -4.04
N VAL A 57 -5.26 -3.87 -5.00
CA VAL A 57 -5.78 -5.22 -5.25
C VAL A 57 -5.55 -6.13 -4.04
N GLU A 58 -4.34 -6.15 -3.47
CA GLU A 58 -4.00 -6.92 -2.26
C GLU A 58 -4.96 -6.57 -1.10
N LEU A 59 -5.18 -5.28 -0.84
CA LEU A 59 -6.05 -4.82 0.24
C LEU A 59 -7.52 -5.19 0.03
N VAL A 60 -8.04 -5.07 -1.20
CA VAL A 60 -9.41 -5.49 -1.54
C VAL A 60 -9.58 -7.00 -1.35
N CYS A 61 -8.58 -7.79 -1.73
CA CYS A 61 -8.58 -9.23 -1.51
C CYS A 61 -8.62 -9.58 -0.01
N GLU A 62 -7.82 -8.92 0.83
CA GLU A 62 -7.85 -9.12 2.29
C GLU A 62 -9.21 -8.72 2.89
N CYS A 63 -9.81 -7.62 2.43
CA CYS A 63 -11.17 -7.22 2.83
C CYS A 63 -12.23 -8.27 2.44
N HIS A 64 -12.14 -8.86 1.25
CA HIS A 64 -13.03 -9.93 0.83
C HIS A 64 -12.87 -11.20 1.67
N LYS A 65 -11.63 -11.59 2.02
CA LYS A 65 -11.35 -12.73 2.92
C LYS A 65 -11.96 -12.50 4.30
N LEU A 66 -11.70 -11.33 4.90
CA LEU A 66 -12.34 -10.91 6.14
C LEU A 66 -13.86 -11.02 6.08
N LYS A 67 -14.47 -10.50 5.01
CA LYS A 67 -15.93 -10.56 4.84
C LYS A 67 -16.45 -12.00 4.79
N ALA A 68 -15.74 -12.90 4.10
CA ALA A 68 -16.09 -14.32 4.05
C ALA A 68 -15.97 -14.98 5.43
N ASP A 69 -14.84 -14.76 6.13
CA ASP A 69 -14.60 -15.29 7.48
C ASP A 69 -15.65 -14.85 8.51
N PHE A 70 -16.22 -13.65 8.34
CA PHE A 70 -17.30 -13.13 9.20
C PHE A 70 -18.70 -13.64 8.81
N LEU A 71 -18.92 -14.10 7.57
CA LEU A 71 -20.21 -14.59 7.08
C LEU A 71 -20.36 -16.11 7.16
N ASP A 72 -19.27 -16.85 7.34
CA ASP A 72 -19.26 -18.30 7.57
C ASP A 72 -19.50 -18.70 9.06
N VAL A 73 -20.06 -17.78 9.86
CA VAL A 73 -20.47 -17.98 11.27
C VAL A 73 -21.99 -17.97 11.42
#